data_AF-A0A2V9B5Y6-F1
#
_entry.id   AF-A0A2V9B5Y6-F1
#
_cell.length_a   1.000
_cell.length_b   1.000
_cell.length_c   1.000
_cell.angle_alpha   90.00
_cell.angle_beta   90.00
_cell.angle_gamma   90.00
#
_symmetry.space_group_name_H-M   'P 1'
#
loop_
_entity.id
_entity.type
_entity.pdbx_description
1 polymer ?
#
loop_
_entity_poly.entity_id
_entity_poly.type
_entity_poly.pdbx_seq_one_letter_code
_entity_poly.pdbx_strand_id
1 'polypeptide(L)'
;MVYQLGWTTLPGLRGLSVSEFRAVRTETPDTERGVAVEFVDDVACDAFLKAAEAEFSMRRFSNTADAFDTVKTYVLERMSK
;
A
#
# COMPACT_ATOMS: atom_id res chain seq x y z
N MET A 1 -11.84 -11.52 -2.41
CA MET A 1 -12.49 -10.35 -1.77
C MET A 1 -11.70 -9.10 -2.09
N VAL A 2 -12.34 -8.04 -2.58
CA VAL A 2 -11.65 -6.80 -2.99
C VAL A 2 -11.50 -5.84 -1.82
N TYR A 3 -10.30 -5.26 -1.68
CA TYR A 3 -9.96 -4.27 -0.68
C TYR A 3 -9.33 -3.05 -1.33
N GLN A 4 -9.74 -1.87 -0.88
CA GLN A 4 -9.04 -0.61 -1.14
C GLN A 4 -7.90 -0.48 -0.14
N LEU A 5 -6.67 -0.41 -0.64
CA LEU A 5 -5.50 -0.12 0.19
C LEU A 5 -5.36 1.39 0.41
N GLY A 6 -4.94 1.74 1.61
CA GLY A 6 -4.56 3.08 2.00
C GLY A 6 -3.32 3.06 2.88
N TRP A 7 -2.64 4.19 2.94
CA TRP A 7 -1.48 4.41 3.80
C TRP A 7 -1.40 5.91 4.12
N THR A 8 -0.45 6.24 4.98
CA THR A 8 -0.13 7.61 5.36
C THR A 8 1.27 7.95 4.84
N THR A 9 1.38 9.06 4.13
CA THR A 9 2.67 9.62 3.71
C THR A 9 3.06 10.72 4.68
N LEU A 10 4.07 10.46 5.51
CA LEU A 10 4.54 11.39 6.53
C LEU A 10 5.81 12.13 6.05
N PRO A 11 5.91 13.45 6.28
CA PRO A 11 7.15 14.18 6.08
C PRO A 11 8.15 13.87 7.20
N GLY A 12 9.41 13.62 6.83
CA GLY A 12 10.50 13.37 7.78
C GLY A 12 11.78 14.13 7.40
N LEU A 13 12.74 14.15 8.35
CA LEU A 13 14.02 14.87 8.23
C LEU A 13 14.88 14.48 7.00
N ARG A 14 14.58 13.35 6.35
CA ARG A 14 15.34 12.81 5.20
C ARG A 14 14.46 12.51 3.98
N GLY A 15 13.27 13.09 3.92
CA GLY A 15 12.28 12.83 2.87
C GLY A 15 10.98 12.27 3.43
N LEU A 16 10.11 11.83 2.52
CA LEU A 16 8.81 11.27 2.87
C LEU A 16 8.95 9.80 3.25
N SER A 17 8.18 9.35 4.23
CA SER A 17 8.00 7.93 4.56
C SER A 17 6.57 7.53 4.33
N VAL A 18 6.36 6.27 3.98
CA VAL A 18 5.02 5.68 3.89
C VAL A 18 4.87 4.65 5.01
N SER A 19 3.77 4.76 5.76
CA SER A 19 3.45 3.91 6.91
C SER A 19 1.94 3.89 7.14
N GLU A 20 1.47 3.17 8.17
CA GLU A 20 0.05 3.06 8.52
C GLU A 20 -0.78 2.48 7.39
N PHE A 21 -0.27 1.39 6.81
CA PHE A 21 -0.93 0.60 5.79
C PHE A 21 -2.23 0.02 6.37
N ARG A 22 -3.31 0.25 5.64
CA ARG A 22 -4.66 -0.18 5.98
C ARG A 22 -5.38 -0.68 4.74
N ALA A 23 -6.33 -1.57 4.95
CA ALA A 23 -7.20 -2.07 3.90
C ALA A 23 -8.65 -1.92 4.33
N VAL A 24 -9.51 -1.47 3.42
CA VAL A 24 -10.95 -1.39 3.62
C VAL A 24 -11.62 -2.24 2.56
N ARG A 25 -12.40 -3.23 2.98
CA ARG A 25 -13.18 -4.05 2.05
C ARG A 25 -14.14 -3.15 1.26
N THR A 26 -14.17 -3.33 -0.06
CA THR A 26 -15.00 -2.50 -0.94
C THR A 26 -15.60 -3.33 -2.07
N GLU A 27 -16.83 -3.01 -2.46
CA GLU A 27 -17.49 -3.55 -3.65
C GLU A 27 -17.33 -2.62 -4.86
N THR A 28 -16.90 -1.37 -4.62
CA THR A 28 -16.67 -0.34 -5.63
C THR A 28 -15.24 0.21 -5.48
N PRO A 29 -14.23 -0.51 -5.99
CA PRO A 29 -12.83 -0.10 -5.88
C PRO A 29 -12.52 1.16 -6.70
N ASP A 30 -11.70 2.06 -6.14
CA ASP A 30 -11.15 3.20 -6.87
C ASP A 30 -9.72 2.85 -7.34
N THR A 31 -9.64 2.34 -8.57
CA THR A 31 -8.38 1.99 -9.23
C THR A 31 -7.71 3.17 -9.93
N GLU A 32 -8.42 4.30 -10.06
CA GLU A 32 -7.89 5.51 -10.70
C GLU A 32 -7.10 6.36 -9.71
N ARG A 33 -7.59 6.49 -8.47
CA ARG A 33 -7.01 7.35 -7.42
C ARG A 33 -6.35 6.54 -6.29
N GLY A 34 -6.41 5.22 -6.35
CA GLY A 34 -5.85 4.37 -5.31
C GLY A 34 -5.43 3.00 -5.82
N VAL A 35 -5.14 2.12 -4.86
CA VAL A 35 -4.73 0.74 -5.14
C VAL A 35 -5.80 -0.18 -4.56
N ALA A 36 -6.49 -0.90 -5.45
CA ALA A 36 -7.45 -1.92 -5.07
C ALA A 36 -6.92 -3.30 -5.46
N VAL A 37 -7.07 -4.26 -4.56
CA VAL A 37 -6.54 -5.61 -4.73
C VAL A 37 -7.47 -6.65 -4.14
N GLU A 38 -7.45 -7.83 -4.75
CA GLU A 38 -8.20 -8.96 -4.29
C GLU A 38 -7.34 -9.87 -3.39
N PHE A 39 -7.84 -10.15 -2.19
CA PHE A 39 -7.28 -11.13 -1.27
C PHE A 39 -8.22 -12.33 -1.12
N VAL A 40 -7.66 -13.49 -0.81
CA VAL A 40 -8.42 -14.72 -0.54
C VAL A 40 -9.28 -14.59 0.73
N ASP A 41 -8.73 -13.98 1.77
CA ASP A 41 -9.38 -13.73 3.06
C ASP A 41 -8.74 -12.54 3.82
N ASP A 42 -9.33 -12.19 4.96
CA ASP A 42 -8.84 -11.10 5.82
C ASP A 42 -7.45 -11.39 6.41
N VAL A 43 -7.07 -12.66 6.60
CA VAL A 43 -5.78 -13.05 7.17
C VAL A 43 -4.65 -12.80 6.16
N ALA A 44 -4.87 -13.13 4.89
CA ALA A 44 -3.98 -12.82 3.80
C ALA A 44 -3.82 -11.30 3.62
N CYS A 45 -4.90 -10.55 3.80
CA CYS A 45 -4.86 -9.08 3.76
C CYS A 45 -3.99 -8.52 4.91
N ASP A 46 -4.22 -8.95 6.15
CA ASP A 46 -3.42 -8.50 7.31
C ASP A 46 -1.94 -8.88 7.18
N ALA A 47 -1.63 -10.09 6.72
CA ALA A 47 -0.26 -10.53 6.47
C ALA A 47 0.43 -9.64 5.41
N PHE A 48 -0.30 -9.26 4.36
CA PHE A 48 0.20 -8.34 3.35
C PHE A 48 0.47 -6.94 3.91
N LEU A 49 -0.45 -6.39 4.71
CA LEU A 49 -0.26 -5.07 5.34
C LEU A 49 0.98 -5.05 6.23
N LYS A 50 1.21 -6.09 7.03
CA LYS A 50 2.41 -6.23 7.87
C LYS A 50 3.69 -6.32 7.03
N ALA A 51 3.66 -7.04 5.92
CA ALA A 51 4.79 -7.12 5.00
C ALA A 51 5.09 -5.78 4.31
N ALA A 52 4.04 -5.02 3.96
CA ALA A 52 4.18 -3.67 3.42
C ALA A 52 4.81 -2.71 4.45
N GLU A 53 4.33 -2.72 5.70
CA GLU A 53 4.92 -1.91 6.78
C GLU A 53 6.42 -2.20 6.95
N ALA A 54 6.80 -3.48 6.97
CA ALA A 54 8.20 -3.87 7.10
C ALA A 54 9.05 -3.36 5.92
N GLU A 55 8.59 -3.52 4.68
CA GLU A 55 9.28 -3.07 3.47
C GLU A 55 9.51 -1.55 3.48
N PHE A 56 8.47 -0.78 3.82
CA PHE A 56 8.49 0.67 3.68
C PHE A 56 9.00 1.42 4.92
N SER A 57 9.12 0.75 6.06
CA SER A 57 9.58 1.33 7.33
C SER A 57 10.90 2.13 7.22
N MET A 58 11.87 1.62 6.47
CA MET A 58 13.19 2.25 6.28
C MET A 58 13.32 3.01 4.97
N ARG A 59 12.35 2.87 4.06
CA ARG A 59 12.40 3.49 2.73
C ARG A 59 12.02 4.97 2.83
N ARG A 60 12.75 5.81 2.12
CA ARG A 60 12.52 7.26 2.06
C ARG A 60 12.33 7.69 0.62
N PHE A 61 11.35 8.55 0.39
CA PHE A 61 10.95 9.02 -0.92
C PHE A 61 11.25 10.51 -1.06
N SER A 62 11.59 10.89 -2.27
CA SER A 62 11.89 12.29 -2.60
C SER A 62 10.62 13.14 -2.78
N ASN A 63 9.52 12.52 -3.22
CA ASN A 63 8.24 13.17 -3.47
C ASN A 63 7.06 12.18 -3.33
N THR A 64 5.83 12.71 -3.32
CA THR A 64 4.61 11.93 -3.09
C THR A 64 4.23 11.02 -4.26
N ALA A 65 4.53 11.43 -5.50
CA ALA A 65 4.25 10.62 -6.69
C ALA A 65 5.12 9.36 -6.71
N ASP A 66 6.43 9.53 -6.48
CA ASP A 66 7.40 8.43 -6.35
C ASP A 66 7.02 7.44 -5.23
N ALA A 67 6.58 7.96 -4.08
CA ALA A 67 6.06 7.14 -2.99
C ALA A 67 4.83 6.33 -3.42
N PHE A 68 3.87 6.97 -4.08
CA PHE A 68 2.64 6.32 -4.54
C PHE A 68 2.93 5.23 -5.59
N ASP A 69 3.71 5.56 -6.62
CA ASP A 69 4.03 4.64 -7.71
C ASP A 69 4.83 3.43 -7.23
N THR A 70 5.75 3.63 -6.29
CA THR A 70 6.50 2.53 -5.68
C THR A 70 5.57 1.59 -4.91
N VAL A 71 4.67 2.12 -4.08
CA VAL A 71 3.70 1.29 -3.34
C VAL A 71 2.75 0.56 -4.29
N LYS A 72 2.24 1.26 -5.31
CA LYS A 72 1.38 0.66 -6.33
C LYS A 72 2.08 -0.50 -7.04
N THR A 73 3.33 -0.31 -7.44
CA THR A 73 4.14 -1.36 -8.10
C THR A 73 4.36 -2.55 -7.17
N TYR A 74 4.79 -2.30 -5.92
CA TYR A 74 4.99 -3.34 -4.91
C TYR A 74 3.76 -4.23 -4.71
N VAL A 75 2.58 -3.61 -4.71
CA VAL A 75 1.30 -4.30 -4.55
C VAL A 75 1.00 -5.14 -5.80
N LEU A 76 1.05 -4.55 -6.99
CA LEU A 76 0.74 -5.24 -8.25
C LEU A 76 1.66 -6.43 -8.51
N GLU A 77 2.96 -6.29 -8.24
CA GLU A 77 3.94 -7.37 -8.40
C GLU A 77 3.65 -8.57 -7.49
N ARG A 78 3.11 -8.34 -6.29
CA ARG A 78 2.75 -9.39 -5.33
C ARG A 78 1.41 -10.05 -5.62
N MET A 79 0.49 -9.34 -6.27
CA MET A 79 -0.79 -9.93 -6.68
C MET A 79 -0.74 -10.65 -8.03
N SER A 80 0.29 -10.36 -8.84
CA SER A 80 0.52 -11.06 -10.11
C SER A 80 1.22 -12.42 -9.94
N LYS A 81 1.57 -12.82 -8.72
CA LYS A 81 2.20 -14.10 -8.37
C LYS A 81 1.24 -14.98 -7.60
#